data_AF-A0A935VHH7-F1
#
_entry.id   AF-A0A935VHH7-F1
#
_cell.length_a   1.000
_cell.length_b   1.000
_cell.length_c   1.000
_cell.angle_alpha   90.00
_cell.angle_beta   90.00
_cell.angle_gamma   90.00
#
_symmetry.space_group_name_H-M   'P 1'
#
loop_
_entity.id
_entity.type
_entity.pdbx_description
1 polymer ?
#
loop_
_entity_poly.entity_id
_entity_poly.type
_entity_poly.pdbx_seq_one_letter_code
_entity_poly.pdbx_strand_id
1 'polypeptide(L)'
;MKLSEIPDGVLSLQLLNRDIIDIERYQTSISIDHKVFSFVSTGDSVNFIKKVIFSETDQDGLYNLSLGDYNAGTKEIDYYFISDNGDKDKILATVVACFFSFFKYYPKAWVYAYGSTI
;
A
#
# COMPACT_ATOMS: atom_id res chain seq x y z
N MET A 1 -11.24 18.97 23.23
CA MET A 1 -10.04 19.53 22.60
C MET A 1 -10.49 20.61 21.63
N LYS A 2 -9.96 21.83 21.70
CA LYS A 2 -10.33 22.90 20.76
C LYS A 2 -9.57 22.71 19.44
N LEU A 3 -10.22 23.01 18.32
CA LEU A 3 -9.66 22.84 16.96
C LEU A 3 -8.33 23.59 16.75
N SER A 4 -8.08 24.64 17.52
CA SER A 4 -6.88 25.48 17.47
C SER A 4 -5.64 24.87 18.11
N GLU A 5 -5.73 23.68 18.69
CA GLU A 5 -4.63 23.02 19.42
C GLU A 5 -4.06 21.79 18.69
N ILE A 6 -4.56 21.49 17.48
CA ILE A 6 -4.12 20.35 16.69
C ILE A 6 -3.03 20.85 15.71
N PRO A 7 -1.81 20.30 15.73
CA PRO A 7 -0.76 20.69 14.79
C PRO A 7 -1.24 20.50 13.34
N ASP A 8 -0.91 21.44 12.45
CA ASP A 8 -1.44 21.51 11.07
C ASP A 8 -1.27 20.20 10.26
N GLY A 9 -0.26 19.39 10.57
CA GLY A 9 -0.04 18.07 9.97
C GLY A 9 -1.00 16.98 10.45
N VAL A 10 -1.49 17.04 11.69
CA VAL A 10 -2.42 16.06 12.27
C VAL A 10 -3.84 16.25 11.72
N LEU A 11 -4.24 17.49 11.45
CA LEU A 11 -5.52 17.80 10.83
C LEU A 11 -5.61 17.23 9.40
N SER A 12 -4.52 17.30 8.64
CA SER A 12 -4.42 16.78 7.27
C SER A 12 -4.58 15.26 7.20
N LEU A 13 -3.96 14.51 8.13
CA LEU A 13 -4.14 13.05 8.24
C LEU A 13 -5.53 12.65 8.76
N GLN A 14 -6.12 13.41 9.68
CA GLN A 14 -7.45 13.11 10.21
C GLN A 14 -8.58 13.37 9.21
N LEU A 15 -8.42 14.38 8.34
CA LEU A 15 -9.35 14.65 7.24
C LEU A 15 -9.24 13.59 6.14
N LEU A 16 -8.02 13.14 5.80
CA LEU A 16 -7.81 11.98 4.90
C LEU A 16 -8.47 10.70 5.44
N ASN A 17 -8.47 10.50 6.76
CA ASN A 17 -9.03 9.29 7.37
C ASN A 17 -10.55 9.16 7.18
N ARG A 18 -11.32 10.25 7.06
CA ARG A 18 -12.78 10.09 6.89
C ARG A 18 -13.17 9.63 5.49
N ASP A 19 -12.49 10.11 4.46
CA ASP A 19 -12.81 9.74 3.07
C ASP A 19 -12.19 8.40 2.65
N ILE A 20 -11.08 7.98 3.28
CA ILE A 20 -10.44 6.67 3.01
C ILE A 20 -11.15 5.51 3.73
N ILE A 21 -11.80 5.74 4.88
CA ILE A 21 -12.43 4.66 5.67
C ILE A 21 -13.62 4.00 4.95
N ASP A 22 -14.31 4.72 4.06
CA ASP A 22 -15.49 4.22 3.33
C ASP A 22 -15.17 3.64 1.95
N ILE A 23 -13.90 3.62 1.52
CA ILE A 23 -13.50 3.01 0.24
C ILE A 23 -13.24 1.51 0.45
N GLU A 24 -13.87 0.68 -0.38
CA GLU A 24 -13.65 -0.76 -0.36
C GLU A 24 -12.16 -1.09 -0.58
N ARG A 25 -11.66 -2.11 0.11
CA ARG A 25 -10.27 -2.58 0.01
C ARG A 25 -10.19 -4.09 0.06
N TYR A 26 -9.14 -4.64 -0.53
CA TYR A 26 -8.89 -6.07 -0.46
C TYR A 26 -8.41 -6.48 0.93
N GLN A 27 -8.75 -7.71 1.33
CA GLN A 27 -8.14 -8.33 2.49
C GLN A 27 -6.69 -8.72 2.14
N THR A 28 -5.77 -8.37 3.04
CA THR A 28 -4.34 -8.61 2.86
C THR A 28 -3.83 -9.65 3.84
N SER A 29 -2.97 -10.56 3.37
CA SER A 29 -2.04 -11.28 4.25
C SER A 29 -0.73 -10.48 4.38
N ILE A 30 0.01 -10.72 5.45
CA ILE A 30 1.23 -9.98 5.79
C ILE A 30 2.35 -10.94 6.15
N SER A 31 3.58 -10.63 5.74
CA SER A 31 4.79 -11.34 6.16
C SER A 31 5.10 -11.12 7.64
N ILE A 32 5.92 -12.01 8.21
CA ILE A 32 6.31 -11.97 9.63
C ILE A 32 7.08 -10.68 9.96
N ASP A 33 7.89 -10.19 9.03
CA ASP A 33 8.63 -8.92 9.18
C ASP A 33 7.78 -7.68 8.85
N HIS A 34 6.49 -7.85 8.56
CA HIS A 34 5.56 -6.75 8.28
C HIS A 34 5.95 -5.85 7.10
N LYS A 35 6.82 -6.31 6.19
CA LYS A 35 7.30 -5.57 5.02
C LYS A 35 6.68 -6.01 3.70
N VAL A 36 6.01 -7.15 3.67
CA VAL A 36 5.37 -7.68 2.45
C VAL A 36 3.91 -7.99 2.72
N PHE A 37 3.03 -7.38 1.95
CA PHE A 37 1.60 -7.61 1.98
C PHE A 37 1.18 -8.27 0.68
N SER A 38 0.30 -9.27 0.75
CA SER A 38 -0.23 -9.95 -0.44
C SER A 38 -1.75 -9.91 -0.45
N PHE A 39 -2.34 -9.67 -1.61
CA PHE A 39 -3.78 -9.72 -1.82
C PHE A 39 -4.10 -10.20 -3.24
N VAL A 40 -5.34 -10.63 -3.46
CA VAL A 40 -5.82 -11.00 -4.79
C VAL A 40 -6.72 -9.89 -5.31
N SER A 41 -6.30 -9.23 -6.40
CA SER A 41 -7.17 -8.35 -7.17
C SER A 41 -8.03 -9.21 -8.10
N THR A 42 -9.35 -9.02 -8.04
CA THR A 42 -10.33 -9.85 -8.74
C THR A 42 -11.12 -8.98 -9.70
N GLY A 43 -11.00 -9.30 -10.99
CA GLY A 43 -11.89 -8.79 -12.04
C GLY A 43 -12.85 -9.87 -12.51
N ASP A 44 -13.70 -9.55 -13.48
CA ASP A 44 -14.74 -10.46 -13.97
C ASP A 44 -14.20 -11.75 -14.62
N SER A 45 -12.95 -11.71 -15.13
CA SER A 45 -12.37 -12.82 -15.90
C SER A 45 -10.98 -13.27 -15.45
N VAL A 46 -10.24 -12.43 -14.72
CA VAL A 46 -8.85 -12.69 -14.32
C VAL A 46 -8.59 -12.21 -12.90
N ASN A 47 -7.80 -13.00 -12.18
CA ASN A 47 -7.31 -12.67 -10.84
C ASN A 47 -5.80 -12.45 -10.88
N PHE A 48 -5.33 -11.39 -10.23
CA PHE A 48 -3.91 -11.10 -10.07
C PHE A 48 -3.51 -11.15 -8.60
N ILE A 49 -2.47 -11.92 -8.27
CA ILE A 49 -1.87 -11.87 -6.94
C ILE A 49 -0.98 -10.64 -6.90
N LYS A 50 -1.33 -9.65 -6.09
CA LYS A 50 -0.59 -8.41 -5.94
C LYS A 50 0.21 -8.41 -4.66
N LYS A 51 1.40 -7.80 -4.70
CA LYS A 51 2.25 -7.58 -3.53
C LYS A 51 2.54 -6.11 -3.33
N VAL A 52 2.35 -5.64 -2.09
CA VAL A 52 2.89 -4.34 -1.61
C VAL A 52 4.14 -4.63 -0.81
N ILE A 53 5.27 -4.05 -1.19
CA ILE A 53 6.58 -4.38 -0.64
C ILE A 53 7.27 -3.11 -0.17
N PHE A 54 7.72 -3.13 1.09
CA PHE A 54 8.55 -2.11 1.70
C PHE A 54 10.00 -2.59 1.72
N SER A 55 10.77 -2.21 0.69
CA SER A 55 12.18 -2.59 0.55
C SER A 55 13.09 -1.58 1.23
N GLU A 56 14.05 -2.05 2.02
CA GLU A 56 15.09 -1.18 2.58
C GLU A 56 15.94 -0.56 1.47
N THR A 57 16.34 0.68 1.67
CA THR A 57 17.37 1.33 0.86
C THR A 57 18.71 1.30 1.56
N ASP A 58 19.74 1.84 0.91
CA ASP A 58 21.05 2.05 1.53
C ASP A 58 21.03 3.09 2.65
N GLN A 59 19.97 3.91 2.74
CA GLN A 59 19.76 4.85 3.82
C GLN A 59 18.92 4.21 4.93
N ASP A 60 19.50 4.15 6.14
CA ASP A 60 18.81 3.58 7.30
C ASP A 60 17.48 4.29 7.59
N GLY A 61 16.47 3.48 7.89
CA GLY A 61 15.10 3.94 8.10
C GLY A 61 14.36 4.42 6.85
N LEU A 62 14.98 4.44 5.66
CA LEU A 62 14.32 4.80 4.40
C LEU A 62 13.95 3.54 3.60
N TYR A 63 12.68 3.47 3.20
CA TYR A 63 12.09 2.34 2.49
C TYR A 63 11.48 2.79 1.16
N ASN A 64 11.64 1.97 0.12
CA ASN A 64 10.88 2.08 -1.12
C ASN A 64 9.58 1.27 -1.02
N LEU A 65 8.45 1.86 -1.39
CA LEU A 65 7.18 1.15 -1.57
C LEU A 65 6.99 0.77 -3.04
N SER A 66 6.85 -0.52 -3.29
CA SER A 66 6.50 -1.07 -4.59
C SER A 66 5.18 -1.82 -4.57
N LEU A 67 4.38 -1.67 -5.63
CA LEU A 67 3.26 -2.54 -5.96
C LEU A 67 3.63 -3.36 -7.20
N GLY A 68 3.41 -4.67 -7.19
CA GLY A 68 3.67 -5.52 -8.35
C GLY A 68 2.79 -6.76 -8.40
N ASP A 69 2.71 -7.36 -9.58
CA ASP A 69 1.99 -8.61 -9.84
C ASP A 69 2.91 -9.81 -9.64
N TYR A 70 2.53 -10.69 -8.72
CA TYR A 70 3.29 -11.87 -8.35
C TYR A 70 2.85 -13.08 -9.17
N ASN A 71 3.79 -13.68 -9.88
CA ASN A 71 3.60 -14.94 -10.58
C ASN A 71 3.96 -16.11 -9.65
N ALA A 72 2.96 -16.89 -9.22
CA ALA A 72 3.19 -18.03 -8.34
C ALA A 72 3.99 -19.17 -8.99
N GLY A 73 3.96 -19.29 -10.32
CA GLY A 73 4.69 -20.30 -11.07
C GLY A 73 6.18 -20.00 -11.20
N THR A 74 6.54 -18.76 -11.53
CA THR A 74 7.95 -18.33 -11.65
C THR A 74 8.54 -17.82 -10.33
N LYS A 75 7.69 -17.46 -9.37
CA LYS A 75 8.03 -16.76 -8.11
C LYS A 75 8.59 -15.36 -8.33
N GLU A 76 8.37 -14.79 -9.50
CA GLU A 76 8.81 -13.43 -9.84
C GLU A 76 7.70 -12.41 -9.60
N ILE A 77 8.11 -11.15 -9.48
CA ILE A 77 7.20 -10.01 -9.38
C ILE A 77 7.43 -9.13 -10.59
N ASP A 78 6.37 -8.86 -11.33
CA ASP A 78 6.35 -7.88 -12.39
C ASP A 78 5.84 -6.55 -11.85
N TYR A 79 6.69 -5.52 -11.91
CA TYR A 79 6.36 -4.16 -11.45
C TYR A 79 5.86 -3.25 -12.58
N TYR A 80 5.88 -3.73 -13.82
CA TYR A 80 5.56 -2.95 -15.02
C TYR A 80 4.34 -3.50 -15.76
N PHE A 81 3.92 -4.73 -15.47
CA PHE A 81 2.71 -5.30 -16.03
C PHE A 81 1.47 -4.48 -15.66
N ILE A 82 0.68 -4.10 -16.66
CA ILE A 82 -0.59 -3.42 -16.47
C ILE A 82 -1.68 -4.48 -16.36
N SER A 83 -2.04 -4.80 -15.12
CA SER A 83 -3.20 -5.61 -14.78
C SER A 83 -4.39 -4.69 -14.50
N ASP A 84 -5.25 -4.48 -15.50
CA ASP A 84 -6.42 -3.63 -15.39
C ASP A 84 -7.70 -4.47 -15.16
N ASN A 85 -8.15 -4.51 -13.91
CA ASN A 85 -9.44 -5.08 -13.51
C ASN A 85 -10.50 -3.99 -13.27
N GLY A 86 -10.23 -2.73 -13.63
CA GLY A 86 -11.11 -1.60 -13.33
C GLY A 86 -11.21 -1.25 -11.84
N ASP A 87 -10.33 -1.80 -11.00
CA ASP A 87 -10.38 -1.74 -9.53
C ASP A 87 -9.29 -0.84 -8.92
N LYS A 88 -8.79 0.13 -9.71
CA LYS A 88 -7.67 1.02 -9.34
C LYS A 88 -7.87 1.69 -7.97
N ASP A 89 -9.05 2.23 -7.70
CA ASP A 89 -9.31 2.95 -6.45
C ASP A 89 -9.31 2.00 -5.24
N LYS A 90 -9.83 0.78 -5.41
CA LYS A 90 -9.78 -0.29 -4.40
C LYS A 90 -8.36 -0.77 -4.15
N ILE A 91 -7.53 -0.85 -5.20
CA ILE A 91 -6.10 -1.13 -5.07
C ILE A 91 -5.39 -0.02 -4.28
N LEU A 92 -5.61 1.25 -4.61
CA LEU A 92 -5.03 2.38 -3.88
C LEU A 92 -5.46 2.40 -2.41
N ALA A 93 -6.73 2.19 -2.12
CA ALA A 93 -7.23 2.05 -0.74
C ALA A 93 -6.56 0.89 0.00
N THR A 94 -6.34 -0.23 -0.68
CA THR A 94 -5.60 -1.38 -0.13
C THR A 94 -4.14 -1.02 0.18
N VAL A 95 -3.45 -0.34 -0.74
CA VAL A 95 -2.05 0.10 -0.55
C VAL A 95 -1.92 1.07 0.63
N VAL A 96 -2.85 2.03 0.77
CA VAL A 96 -2.90 2.95 1.92
C VAL A 96 -3.10 2.17 3.23
N ALA A 97 -3.96 1.15 3.24
CA ALA A 97 -4.14 0.32 4.43
C ALA A 97 -2.87 -0.48 4.79
N CYS A 98 -2.14 -1.00 3.80
CA CYS A 98 -0.83 -1.62 4.01
C CYS A 98 0.17 -0.63 4.62
N PHE A 99 0.17 0.61 4.13
CA PHE A 99 0.98 1.71 4.64
C PHE A 99 0.75 1.92 6.15
N PHE A 100 -0.51 2.11 6.56
CA PHE A 100 -0.84 2.25 7.98
C PHE A 100 -0.45 1.03 8.81
N SER A 101 -0.59 -0.18 8.26
CA SER A 101 -0.17 -1.40 8.96
C SER A 101 1.35 -1.47 9.13
N PHE A 102 2.13 -1.09 8.12
CA PHE A 102 3.60 -1.03 8.19
C PHE A 102 4.08 -0.06 9.28
N PHE A 103 3.52 1.15 9.33
CA PHE A 103 3.89 2.16 10.33
C PHE A 103 3.58 1.78 11.78
N LYS A 104 2.70 0.79 12.03
CA LYS A 104 2.50 0.26 13.39
C LYS A 104 3.76 -0.45 13.92
N TYR A 105 4.54 -1.07 13.04
CA TYR A 105 5.75 -1.81 13.40
C TYR A 105 7.03 -1.01 13.15
N TYR A 106 6.99 -0.08 12.19
CA TYR A 106 8.10 0.79 11.82
C TYR A 106 7.73 2.28 11.95
N PRO A 107 7.42 2.77 13.17
CA PRO A 107 6.83 4.11 13.37
C PRO A 107 7.75 5.27 13.04
N LYS A 108 9.06 5.02 12.88
CA LYS A 108 10.07 6.03 12.54
C LYS A 108 10.57 5.91 11.09
N ALA A 109 10.02 4.98 10.32
CA ALA A 109 10.43 4.79 8.93
C ALA A 109 10.07 6.01 8.08
N TRP A 110 10.83 6.21 7.03
CA TRP A 110 10.53 7.11 5.94
C TRP A 110 10.22 6.22 4.75
N VAL A 111 9.13 6.52 4.03
CA VAL A 111 8.75 5.74 2.86
C VAL A 111 8.61 6.68 1.69
N TYR A 112 9.26 6.33 0.58
CA TYR A 112 9.03 6.95 -0.71
C TYR A 112 8.40 5.93 -1.65
N ALA A 113 7.61 6.41 -2.59
CA ALA A 113 7.00 5.60 -3.64
C ALA A 113 7.09 6.38 -4.94
N TYR A 114 7.38 5.68 -6.03
CA TYR A 114 7.24 6.21 -7.39
C TYR A 114 6.43 5.21 -8.19
N GLY A 115 5.41 5.70 -8.91
CA GLY A 115 4.55 4.89 -9.75
C GLY A 115 4.78 5.22 -11.22
N SER A 116 4.49 4.26 -12.08
CA SER A 116 4.36 4.50 -13.52
C SER A 116 3.03 5.22 -13.78
N THR A 117 3.07 6.35 -14.49
CA THR A 117 1.89 7.19 -14.78
C THR A 117 1.06 6.72 -15.98
N ILE A 118 1.25 5.48 -16.44
CA ILE A 118 0.87 5.06 -17.79
C ILE A 118 -0.18 3.95 -17.75
#